data_AF-A0A4Y2WIM6-F1
#
_entry.id   AF-A0A4Y2WIM6-F1
#
_cell.length_a   1.000
_cell.length_b   1.000
_cell.length_c   1.000
_cell.angle_alpha   90.00
_cell.angle_beta   90.00
_cell.angle_gamma   90.00
#
_symmetry.space_group_name_H-M   'P 1'
#
loop_
_entity.id
_entity.type
_entity.pdbx_description
1 polymer ?
#
loop_
_entity_poly.entity_id
_entity_poly.type
_entity_poly.pdbx_seq_one_letter_code
_entity_poly.pdbx_strand_id
1 'polypeptide(L)'
;MFLADTLSRAFPVIETVNDEPEMLNIAHTISKHNLPMSEKRIMQFKRETELDPELQIVVKHIQEGWPKSYKKVDNSVKLYYKVKNDLYINEGLLFINEKLIVPYSLRRDMLQLVHEAHFGIEKCKRRTREIMYWPGMNSDIENEVSQCGICEKFKKANSKEPLKPHTVPFRPFEKIGVDLMDFGNVSYLIIMDYYSKWMEIIELANKCADEVITKFK
;
A
#
# COMPACT_ATOMS: atom_id res chain seq x y z
N MET A 1 -16.58 15.87 54.50
CA MET A 1 -15.96 14.96 53.52
C MET A 1 -16.86 13.74 53.44
N PHE A 2 -17.69 13.66 52.41
CA PHE A 2 -18.60 12.53 52.19
C PHE A 2 -18.17 11.86 50.89
N LEU A 3 -17.75 10.59 51.00
CA LEU A 3 -17.55 9.70 49.85
C LEU A 3 -18.94 9.36 49.28
N ALA A 4 -19.17 9.69 48.01
CA ALA A 4 -20.31 9.19 47.28
C ALA A 4 -19.95 7.81 46.70
N ASP A 5 -20.65 6.80 47.23
CA ASP A 5 -20.55 5.38 46.92
C ASP A 5 -21.52 4.97 45.79
N THR A 6 -21.25 3.79 45.23
CA THR A 6 -21.68 3.16 43.99
C THR A 6 -23.19 3.04 43.72
N LEU A 7 -23.73 3.84 42.79
CA LEU A 7 -25.07 3.61 42.20
C LEU A 7 -25.09 3.78 40.67
N SER A 8 -24.29 3.02 39.93
CA SER A 8 -24.37 2.97 38.45
C SER A 8 -24.49 1.56 37.88
N ARG A 9 -24.72 0.53 38.71
CA ARG A 9 -24.64 -0.88 38.27
C ARG A 9 -25.90 -1.71 38.56
N ALA A 10 -27.08 -1.12 38.42
CA ALA A 10 -28.32 -1.89 38.39
C ALA A 10 -29.11 -1.55 37.13
N PHE A 11 -29.03 -2.43 36.11
CA PHE A 11 -29.93 -2.40 34.95
C PHE A 11 -30.94 -3.54 35.15
N PRO A 12 -32.24 -3.27 35.33
CA PRO A 12 -33.23 -4.34 35.35
C PRO A 12 -33.53 -4.77 33.91
N VAL A 13 -33.63 -6.08 33.72
CA VAL A 13 -33.98 -6.69 32.43
C VAL A 13 -35.49 -6.67 32.25
N ILE A 14 -35.90 -6.46 31.00
CA ILE A 14 -37.19 -6.73 30.34
C ILE A 14 -38.24 -5.60 30.42
N GLU A 15 -38.27 -4.76 29.38
CA GLU A 15 -39.45 -4.63 28.51
C GLU A 15 -38.95 -4.62 27.05
N THR A 16 -39.70 -5.25 26.16
CA THR A 16 -39.39 -5.28 24.73
C THR A 16 -39.33 -3.86 24.19
N VAL A 17 -38.12 -3.36 23.95
CA VAL A 17 -37.92 -2.10 23.22
C VAL A 17 -38.38 -2.39 21.80
N ASN A 18 -39.63 -2.03 21.48
CA ASN A 18 -39.98 -1.79 20.09
C ASN A 18 -39.08 -0.65 19.66
N ASP A 19 -38.18 -0.92 18.72
CA ASP A 19 -37.28 0.10 18.16
C ASP A 19 -38.14 1.31 17.77
N GLU A 20 -37.95 2.43 18.47
CA GLU A 20 -38.65 3.66 18.18
C GLU A 20 -38.43 3.99 16.70
N PRO A 21 -39.47 4.36 15.94
CA PRO A 21 -39.32 4.70 14.54
C PRO A 21 -38.30 5.84 14.34
N GLU A 22 -38.09 6.68 15.36
CA GLU A 22 -37.09 7.73 15.38
C GLU A 22 -35.65 7.19 15.50
N MET A 23 -35.41 6.16 16.32
CA MET A 23 -34.13 5.43 16.39
C MET A 23 -33.83 4.70 15.07
N LEU A 24 -34.85 4.09 14.46
CA LEU A 24 -34.75 3.47 13.14
C LEU A 24 -34.40 4.51 12.07
N ASN A 25 -35.03 5.71 12.14
CA ASN A 25 -34.77 6.82 11.22
C ASN A 25 -33.39 7.44 11.41
N ILE A 26 -32.86 7.53 12.63
CA ILE A 26 -31.49 8.01 12.89
C ILE A 26 -30.46 7.01 12.34
N ALA A 27 -30.64 5.70 12.60
CA ALA A 27 -29.79 4.67 12.03
C ALA A 27 -29.86 4.63 10.48
N HIS A 28 -31.05 4.81 9.91
CA HIS A 28 -31.25 4.94 8.47
C HIS A 28 -30.64 6.22 7.90
N THR A 29 -30.68 7.34 8.60
CA THR A 29 -30.14 8.64 8.13
C THR A 29 -28.61 8.63 8.15
N ILE A 30 -27.99 8.00 9.15
CA ILE A 30 -26.54 7.77 9.19
C ILE A 30 -26.12 6.78 8.10
N SER A 31 -26.93 5.76 7.80
CA SER A 31 -26.62 4.76 6.76
C SER A 31 -26.87 5.23 5.33
N LYS A 32 -27.88 6.08 5.07
CA LYS A 32 -28.27 6.52 3.71
C LYS A 32 -27.29 7.48 3.04
N HIS A 33 -26.44 8.17 3.81
CA HIS A 33 -25.62 9.28 3.29
C HIS A 33 -24.10 9.03 3.23
N ASN A 34 -23.61 7.84 3.59
CA ASN A 34 -22.17 7.62 3.82
C ASN A 34 -21.38 6.93 2.70
N LEU A 35 -22.01 6.52 1.60
CA LEU A 35 -21.25 6.01 0.45
C LEU A 35 -20.97 7.14 -0.55
N PRO A 36 -19.70 7.53 -0.78
CA PRO A 36 -19.33 8.60 -1.70
C PRO A 36 -19.39 8.11 -3.16
N MET A 37 -20.55 7.61 -3.59
CA MET A 37 -20.74 7.02 -4.92
C MET A 37 -22.10 7.40 -5.49
N SER A 38 -22.18 7.48 -6.82
CA SER A 38 -23.42 7.85 -7.51
C SER A 38 -24.50 6.77 -7.37
N GLU A 39 -25.76 7.17 -7.48
CA GLU A 39 -26.90 6.26 -7.41
C GLU A 39 -26.83 5.15 -8.46
N LYS A 40 -26.32 5.47 -9.67
CA LYS A 40 -26.05 4.49 -10.72
C LYS A 40 -25.05 3.42 -10.28
N ARG A 41 -23.97 3.83 -9.61
CA ARG A 41 -22.95 2.91 -9.07
C ARG A 41 -23.55 2.05 -7.96
N ILE A 42 -24.44 2.61 -7.12
CA ILE A 42 -25.15 1.84 -6.08
C ILE A 42 -26.02 0.76 -6.72
N MET A 43 -26.84 1.11 -7.72
CA MET A 43 -27.66 0.12 -8.44
C MET A 43 -26.81 -0.96 -9.09
N GLN A 44 -25.65 -0.59 -9.66
CA GLN A 44 -24.70 -1.55 -10.21
C GLN A 44 -24.19 -2.53 -9.15
N PHE A 45 -23.80 -2.05 -7.97
CA PHE A 45 -23.36 -2.92 -6.87
C PHE A 45 -24.45 -3.89 -6.42
N LYS A 46 -25.71 -3.43 -6.29
CA LYS A 46 -26.84 -4.30 -5.95
C LYS A 46 -27.01 -5.42 -6.98
N ARG A 47 -27.09 -5.05 -8.27
CA ARG A 47 -27.23 -6.02 -9.37
C ARG A 47 -26.07 -7.02 -9.42
N GLU A 48 -24.83 -6.55 -9.29
CA GLU A 48 -23.66 -7.44 -9.33
C GLU A 48 -23.56 -8.33 -8.09
N THR A 49 -24.05 -7.88 -6.93
CA THR A 49 -24.17 -8.71 -5.73
C THR A 49 -25.20 -9.83 -5.91
N GLU A 50 -26.31 -9.54 -6.59
CA GLU A 50 -27.34 -10.54 -6.95
C GLU A 50 -26.82 -11.62 -7.91
N LEU A 51 -25.93 -11.23 -8.83
CA LEU A 51 -25.34 -12.15 -9.80
C LEU A 51 -24.15 -12.94 -9.26
N ASP A 52 -23.52 -12.50 -8.16
CA ASP A 52 -22.33 -13.14 -7.58
C ASP A 52 -22.73 -14.38 -6.75
N PRO A 53 -22.42 -15.61 -7.21
CA PRO A 53 -22.85 -16.83 -6.52
C PRO A 53 -22.26 -16.98 -5.13
N GLU A 54 -21.03 -16.50 -4.91
CA GLU A 54 -20.36 -16.56 -3.61
C GLU A 54 -21.08 -15.64 -2.62
N LEU A 55 -21.38 -14.41 -3.05
CA LEU A 55 -22.08 -13.45 -2.19
C LEU A 55 -23.54 -13.85 -1.93
N GLN A 56 -24.22 -14.52 -2.87
CA GLN A 56 -25.56 -15.06 -2.63
C GLN A 56 -25.58 -16.13 -1.53
N ILE A 57 -24.54 -16.97 -1.45
CA ILE A 57 -24.39 -17.93 -0.34
C ILE A 57 -24.17 -17.19 0.98
N VAL A 58 -23.36 -16.12 0.98
CA VAL A 58 -23.15 -15.28 2.17
C VAL A 58 -24.46 -14.62 2.61
N VAL A 59 -25.22 -14.03 1.70
CA VAL A 59 -26.52 -13.39 1.95
C VAL A 59 -27.48 -14.39 2.59
N LYS A 60 -27.58 -15.60 2.03
CA LYS A 60 -28.39 -16.69 2.58
C LYS A 60 -27.98 -17.03 4.01
N HIS A 61 -26.69 -17.13 4.30
CA HIS A 61 -26.21 -17.42 5.66
C HIS A 61 -26.40 -16.28 6.65
N ILE A 62 -26.46 -15.03 6.19
CA ILE A 62 -26.80 -13.89 7.05
C ILE A 62 -28.29 -13.95 7.45
N GLN A 63 -29.17 -14.31 6.51
CA GLN A 63 -30.62 -14.38 6.73
C GLN A 63 -31.06 -15.64 7.51
N GLU A 64 -30.54 -16.81 7.13
CA GLU A 64 -30.94 -18.11 7.70
C GLU A 64 -30.03 -18.59 8.84
N GLY A 65 -28.86 -17.97 8.99
CA GLY A 65 -27.82 -18.35 9.93
C GLY A 65 -26.68 -19.16 9.32
N TRP A 66 -25.51 -19.01 9.93
CA TRP A 66 -24.30 -19.71 9.54
C TRP A 66 -24.23 -21.12 10.15
N PRO A 67 -23.63 -22.12 9.47
CA PRO A 67 -23.41 -23.45 10.03
C PRO A 67 -22.61 -23.41 11.34
N LYS A 68 -23.02 -24.19 12.34
CA LYS A 68 -22.32 -24.26 13.64
C LYS A 68 -20.88 -24.78 13.53
N SER A 69 -20.58 -25.58 12.52
CA SER A 69 -19.26 -26.19 12.31
C SER A 69 -18.59 -25.61 11.06
N TYR A 70 -17.37 -25.10 11.23
CA TYR A 70 -16.53 -24.57 10.15
C TYR A 70 -16.31 -25.58 9.00
N LYS A 71 -16.28 -26.88 9.30
CA LYS A 71 -16.09 -27.94 8.31
C LYS A 71 -17.27 -28.10 7.35
N LYS A 72 -18.46 -27.66 7.75
CA LYS A 72 -19.70 -27.73 6.95
C LYS A 72 -19.92 -26.51 6.08
N VAL A 73 -19.04 -25.51 6.16
CA VAL A 73 -19.12 -24.27 5.39
C VAL A 73 -18.49 -24.53 4.01
N ASP A 74 -19.16 -24.05 2.96
CA ASP A 74 -18.64 -24.13 1.59
C ASP A 74 -17.28 -23.43 1.48
N ASN A 75 -16.37 -24.01 0.69
CA ASN A 75 -15.01 -23.49 0.54
C ASN A 75 -14.99 -22.04 0.01
N SER A 76 -15.93 -21.67 -0.86
CA SER A 76 -16.06 -20.32 -1.41
C SER A 76 -16.23 -19.29 -0.29
N VAL A 77 -17.17 -19.51 0.63
CA VAL A 77 -17.51 -18.53 1.68
C VAL A 77 -16.76 -18.72 3.01
N LYS A 78 -15.79 -19.63 3.08
CA LYS A 78 -15.01 -19.88 4.32
C LYS A 78 -14.29 -18.65 4.84
N LEU A 79 -13.86 -17.76 3.96
CA LEU A 79 -13.19 -16.52 4.34
C LEU A 79 -14.17 -15.54 4.99
N TYR A 80 -15.41 -15.50 4.51
CA TYR A 80 -16.49 -14.72 5.13
C TYR A 80 -16.96 -15.32 6.46
N TYR A 81 -16.93 -16.64 6.63
CA TYR A 81 -17.30 -17.28 7.90
C TYR A 81 -16.47 -16.77 9.11
N LYS A 82 -15.19 -16.46 8.89
CA LYS A 82 -14.30 -15.97 9.96
C LYS A 82 -14.72 -14.61 10.50
N VAL A 83 -15.40 -13.82 9.68
CA VAL A 83 -15.85 -12.45 9.97
C VAL A 83 -17.38 -12.35 10.03
N LYS A 84 -18.08 -13.50 10.12
CA LYS A 84 -19.54 -13.60 9.98
C LYS A 84 -20.35 -12.72 10.93
N ASN A 85 -19.82 -12.43 12.12
CA ASN A 85 -20.50 -11.62 13.12
C ASN A 85 -20.53 -10.14 12.75
N ASP A 86 -19.63 -9.71 11.86
CA ASP A 86 -19.50 -8.33 11.42
C ASP A 86 -20.22 -8.09 10.08
N LEU A 87 -20.83 -9.14 9.51
CA LEU A 87 -21.50 -9.08 8.21
C LEU A 87 -22.97 -8.71 8.37
N TYR A 88 -23.44 -7.76 7.56
CA TYR A 88 -24.85 -7.40 7.49
C TYR A 88 -25.24 -6.90 6.10
N ILE A 89 -26.55 -6.88 5.85
CA ILE A 89 -27.13 -6.39 4.60
C ILE A 89 -27.90 -5.11 4.90
N ASN A 90 -27.66 -4.07 4.12
CA ASN A 90 -28.43 -2.83 4.20
C ASN A 90 -28.85 -2.39 2.80
N GLU A 91 -30.16 -2.20 2.59
CA GLU A 91 -30.74 -1.78 1.32
C GLU A 91 -30.28 -2.60 0.10
N GLY A 92 -30.01 -3.89 0.26
CA GLY A 92 -29.53 -4.78 -0.82
C GLY A 92 -28.03 -4.70 -1.10
N LEU A 93 -27.27 -3.98 -0.28
CA LEU A 93 -25.81 -3.96 -0.29
C LEU A 93 -25.27 -4.79 0.88
N LEU A 94 -24.15 -5.46 0.66
CA LEU A 94 -23.49 -6.31 1.64
C LEU A 94 -22.31 -5.56 2.29
N PHE A 95 -22.23 -5.59 3.61
CA PHE A 95 -21.22 -4.88 4.38
C PHE A 95 -20.49 -5.80 5.36
N ILE A 96 -19.27 -5.39 5.71
CA ILE A 96 -18.48 -5.90 6.83
C ILE A 96 -18.05 -4.73 7.70
N ASN A 97 -18.57 -4.64 8.92
CA ASN A 97 -18.52 -3.39 9.69
C ASN A 97 -18.96 -2.23 8.76
N GLU A 98 -18.23 -1.12 8.71
CA GLU A 98 -18.58 0.03 7.86
C GLU A 98 -18.11 -0.08 6.39
N LYS A 99 -17.65 -1.25 5.94
CA LYS A 99 -16.98 -1.42 4.63
C LYS A 99 -17.89 -2.14 3.65
N LEU A 100 -18.00 -1.60 2.44
CA LEU A 100 -18.79 -2.21 1.38
C LEU A 100 -18.07 -3.46 0.83
N ILE A 101 -18.78 -4.58 0.76
CA ILE A 101 -18.27 -5.80 0.13
C ILE A 101 -18.39 -5.66 -1.39
N VAL A 102 -17.28 -5.91 -2.09
CA VAL A 102 -17.20 -5.74 -3.55
C VAL A 102 -17.45 -7.09 -4.26
N PRO A 103 -18.50 -7.19 -5.10
CA PRO A 103 -18.75 -8.35 -5.96
C PRO A 103 -17.57 -8.63 -6.90
N TYR A 104 -17.35 -9.91 -7.23
CA TYR A 104 -16.20 -10.33 -8.02
C TYR A 104 -16.03 -9.56 -9.33
N SER A 105 -17.13 -9.34 -10.06
CA SER A 105 -17.15 -8.60 -11.33
C SER A 105 -16.68 -7.14 -11.21
N LEU A 106 -16.87 -6.51 -10.04
CA LEU A 106 -16.50 -5.12 -9.80
C LEU A 106 -15.10 -4.95 -9.21
N ARG A 107 -14.45 -6.03 -8.75
CA ARG A 107 -13.12 -5.95 -8.11
C ARG A 107 -12.08 -5.32 -9.03
N ARG A 108 -12.08 -5.65 -10.34
CA ARG A 108 -11.12 -5.10 -11.31
C ARG A 108 -11.30 -3.59 -11.53
N ASP A 109 -12.54 -3.13 -11.67
CA ASP A 109 -12.88 -1.71 -11.78
C ASP A 109 -12.46 -0.96 -10.50
N MET A 110 -12.74 -1.53 -9.33
CA MET A 110 -12.32 -0.93 -8.05
C MET A 110 -10.80 -0.89 -7.87
N LEU A 111 -10.06 -1.90 -8.33
CA LEU A 111 -8.59 -1.90 -8.32
C LEU A 111 -8.02 -0.78 -9.20
N GLN A 112 -8.57 -0.60 -10.40
CA GLN A 112 -8.18 0.49 -11.30
C GLN A 112 -8.43 1.86 -10.66
N LEU A 113 -9.59 2.05 -10.03
CA LEU A 113 -9.93 3.31 -9.34
C LEU A 113 -8.99 3.59 -8.17
N VAL A 114 -8.64 2.57 -7.37
CA VAL A 114 -7.68 2.70 -6.27
C VAL A 114 -6.29 3.07 -6.78
N HIS A 115 -5.91 2.55 -7.94
CA HIS A 115 -4.60 2.74 -8.55
C HIS A 115 -4.47 4.00 -9.41
N GLU A 116 -5.57 4.64 -9.82
CA GLU A 116 -5.62 5.76 -10.78
C GLU A 116 -4.58 6.86 -10.52
N ALA A 117 -4.36 7.21 -9.25
CA ALA A 117 -3.41 8.25 -8.85
C ALA A 117 -1.96 7.74 -8.62
N HIS A 118 -1.64 6.52 -9.07
CA HIS A 118 -0.33 5.86 -8.97
C HIS A 118 0.29 5.90 -7.57
N PHE A 119 -0.54 5.73 -6.53
CA PHE A 119 -0.03 5.63 -5.18
C PHE A 119 0.73 4.32 -4.95
N GLY A 120 1.72 4.37 -4.07
CA GLY A 120 2.42 3.16 -3.65
C GLY A 120 1.48 2.17 -2.93
N ILE A 121 1.87 0.90 -2.96
CA ILE A 121 1.12 -0.25 -2.42
C ILE A 121 0.46 0.05 -1.08
N GLU A 122 1.24 0.50 -0.09
CA GLU A 122 0.73 0.71 1.27
C GLU A 122 -0.31 1.82 1.36
N LYS A 123 -0.19 2.87 0.53
CA LYS A 123 -1.17 3.95 0.49
C LYS A 123 -2.47 3.50 -0.18
N CYS A 124 -2.40 2.71 -1.25
CA CYS A 124 -3.56 2.07 -1.87
C CYS A 124 -4.28 1.18 -0.86
N LYS A 125 -3.57 0.24 -0.22
CA LYS A 125 -4.15 -0.66 0.80
C LYS A 125 -4.82 0.11 1.93
N ARG A 126 -4.18 1.17 2.46
CA ARG A 126 -4.74 1.96 3.56
C ARG A 126 -6.08 2.58 3.18
N ARG A 127 -6.14 3.27 2.03
CA ARG A 127 -7.38 3.90 1.53
C ARG A 127 -8.48 2.88 1.30
N THR A 128 -8.15 1.77 0.67
CA THR A 128 -9.13 0.74 0.37
C THR A 128 -9.72 0.12 1.63
N ARG A 129 -8.89 -0.12 2.66
CA ARG A 129 -9.31 -0.70 3.93
C ARG A 129 -10.31 0.14 4.71
N GLU A 130 -10.47 1.42 4.40
CA GLU A 130 -11.42 2.32 5.06
C GLU A 130 -12.82 2.19 4.45
N ILE A 131 -12.93 1.85 3.16
CA ILE A 131 -14.20 1.98 2.40
C ILE A 131 -14.76 0.65 1.90
N MET A 132 -13.91 -0.35 1.63
CA MET A 132 -14.35 -1.57 0.97
C MET A 132 -13.56 -2.81 1.39
N TYR A 133 -14.11 -3.98 1.05
CA TYR A 133 -13.52 -5.27 1.40
C TYR A 133 -13.87 -6.37 0.39
N TRP A 134 -12.91 -7.24 0.13
CA TRP A 134 -13.15 -8.60 -0.36
C TRP A 134 -11.99 -9.52 0.09
N PRO A 135 -12.20 -10.85 0.13
CA PRO A 135 -11.13 -11.79 0.42
C PRO A 135 -10.02 -11.70 -0.63
N GLY A 136 -8.77 -11.53 -0.19
CA GLY A 136 -7.60 -11.41 -1.10
C GLY A 136 -7.29 -9.98 -1.57
N MET A 137 -8.08 -8.99 -1.18
CA MET A 137 -7.93 -7.59 -1.62
C MET A 137 -6.53 -7.00 -1.51
N ASN A 138 -5.79 -7.30 -0.44
CA ASN A 138 -4.42 -6.80 -0.29
C ASN A 138 -3.48 -7.38 -1.37
N SER A 139 -3.60 -8.68 -1.68
CA SER A 139 -2.82 -9.34 -2.72
C SER A 139 -3.18 -8.80 -4.10
N ASP A 140 -4.46 -8.55 -4.35
CA ASP A 140 -4.91 -7.97 -5.62
C ASP A 140 -4.36 -6.55 -5.82
N ILE A 141 -4.36 -5.71 -4.77
CA ILE A 141 -3.76 -4.37 -4.81
C ILE A 141 -2.25 -4.44 -5.05
N GLU A 142 -1.54 -5.36 -4.38
CA GLU A 142 -0.11 -5.56 -4.59
C GLU A 142 0.21 -5.93 -6.03
N ASN A 143 -0.57 -6.85 -6.61
CA ASN A 143 -0.41 -7.28 -7.99
C ASN A 143 -0.68 -6.14 -8.98
N GLU A 144 -1.77 -5.38 -8.80
CA GLU A 144 -2.12 -4.26 -9.68
C GLU A 144 -1.02 -3.18 -9.68
N VAL A 145 -0.55 -2.78 -8.50
CA VAL A 145 0.49 -1.75 -8.38
C VAL A 145 1.84 -2.24 -8.91
N SER A 146 2.20 -3.51 -8.66
CA SER A 146 3.49 -4.08 -9.07
C SER A 146 3.59 -4.31 -10.59
N GLN A 147 2.46 -4.53 -11.27
CA GLN A 147 2.41 -4.68 -12.72
C GLN A 147 2.33 -3.35 -13.47
N CYS A 148 2.19 -2.23 -12.75
CA CYS A 148 2.09 -0.92 -13.37
C CYS A 148 3.46 -0.40 -13.85
N GLY A 149 3.62 -0.30 -15.17
CA GLY A 149 4.86 0.22 -15.79
C GLY A 149 5.18 1.68 -15.45
N ILE A 150 4.17 2.51 -15.16
CA ILE A 150 4.37 3.88 -14.71
C ILE A 150 4.96 3.88 -13.29
N CYS A 151 4.36 3.11 -12.37
CA CYS A 151 4.86 2.99 -11.00
C CYS A 151 6.29 2.43 -10.97
N GLU A 152 6.60 1.43 -11.81
CA GLU A 152 7.95 0.86 -11.86
C GLU A 152 8.96 1.87 -12.41
N LYS A 153 8.61 2.63 -13.46
CA LYS A 153 9.47 3.67 -14.04
C LYS A 153 9.84 4.78 -13.05
N PHE A 154 8.91 5.18 -12.19
CA PHE A 154 9.10 6.27 -11.22
C PHE A 154 9.40 5.78 -9.79
N LYS A 155 9.62 4.48 -9.61
CA LYS A 155 9.98 3.90 -8.32
C LYS A 155 11.30 4.49 -7.85
N LYS A 156 11.40 4.80 -6.56
CA LYS A 156 12.65 5.28 -5.97
C LYS A 156 13.73 4.22 -6.19
N ALA A 157 14.89 4.65 -6.69
CA ALA A 157 16.06 3.80 -6.77
C ALA A 157 16.43 3.27 -5.38
N ASN A 158 17.01 2.07 -5.35
CA ASN A 158 17.59 1.54 -4.13
C ASN A 158 18.62 2.52 -3.56
N SER A 159 18.79 2.50 -2.24
CA SER A 159 19.87 3.26 -1.59
C SER A 159 21.20 2.91 -2.26
N LYS A 160 22.00 3.95 -2.57
CA LYS A 160 23.36 3.75 -3.06
C LYS A 160 24.10 2.83 -2.09
N GLU A 161 24.81 1.84 -2.61
CA GLU A 161 25.65 0.99 -1.79
C GLU A 161 26.68 1.84 -1.03
N PRO A 162 27.08 1.44 0.20
CA PRO A 162 28.15 2.11 0.91
C PRO A 162 29.44 2.13 0.08
N LEU A 163 30.18 3.25 0.14
CA LEU A 163 31.50 3.34 -0.48
C LEU A 163 32.41 2.27 0.13
N LYS A 164 33.02 1.44 -0.73
CA LYS A 164 34.03 0.47 -0.30
C LYS A 164 35.39 1.19 -0.26
N PRO A 165 36.01 1.35 0.92
CA PRO A 165 37.34 1.95 1.01
C PRO A 165 38.35 1.04 0.29
N HIS A 166 39.31 1.65 -0.40
CA HIS A 166 40.43 0.91 -0.96
C HIS A 166 41.48 0.63 0.13
N THR A 167 42.28 -0.42 -0.05
CA THR A 167 43.44 -0.69 0.80
C THR A 167 44.47 0.42 0.65
N VAL A 168 44.95 0.94 1.78
CA VAL A 168 46.06 1.90 1.78
C VAL A 168 47.34 1.13 1.47
N PRO A 169 48.15 1.56 0.49
CA PRO A 169 49.47 0.96 0.21
C PRO A 169 50.41 1.03 1.41
N PHE A 170 51.48 0.26 1.41
CA PHE A 170 52.47 0.22 2.50
C PHE A 170 53.72 1.05 2.22
N ARG A 171 53.94 1.47 0.96
CA ARG A 171 55.11 2.26 0.55
C ARG A 171 54.72 3.41 -0.39
N PRO A 172 55.49 4.51 -0.41
CA PRO A 172 55.33 5.56 -1.43
C PRO A 172 55.41 4.98 -2.84
N PHE A 173 54.57 5.47 -3.74
CA PHE A 173 54.50 5.11 -5.16
C PHE A 173 54.11 3.65 -5.46
N GLU A 174 53.68 2.88 -4.45
CA GLU A 174 53.11 1.54 -4.66
C GLU A 174 51.75 1.61 -5.38
N LYS A 175 50.99 2.67 -5.14
CA LYS A 175 49.73 2.96 -5.83
C LYS A 175 49.62 4.45 -6.09
N ILE A 176 49.43 4.81 -7.35
CA ILE A 176 49.23 6.19 -7.78
C ILE A 176 47.85 6.35 -8.41
N GLY A 177 47.25 7.52 -8.22
CA GLY A 177 46.05 7.98 -8.89
C GLY A 177 46.44 8.99 -9.94
N VAL A 178 45.89 8.85 -11.13
CA VAL A 178 46.20 9.70 -12.27
C VAL A 178 44.89 10.17 -12.85
N ASP A 179 44.74 11.47 -13.02
CA ASP A 179 43.54 12.07 -13.61
C ASP A 179 43.90 13.29 -14.46
N LEU A 180 42.96 13.68 -15.32
CA LEU A 180 43.08 14.87 -16.16
C LEU A 180 42.15 15.96 -15.65
N MET A 181 42.68 17.18 -15.51
CA MET A 181 41.90 18.34 -15.06
C MET A 181 42.05 19.49 -16.04
N ASP A 182 40.98 20.23 -16.30
CA ASP A 182 41.04 21.51 -16.98
C ASP A 182 40.88 22.67 -15.99
N PHE A 183 41.74 23.66 -16.10
CA PHE A 183 41.61 24.90 -15.34
C PHE A 183 42.16 26.08 -16.15
N GLY A 184 41.40 27.17 -16.25
CA GLY A 184 41.86 28.37 -16.95
C GLY A 184 42.22 28.17 -18.42
N ASN A 185 41.47 27.32 -19.15
CA ASN A 185 41.74 26.91 -20.54
C ASN A 185 43.07 26.15 -20.75
N VAL A 186 43.66 25.65 -19.67
CA VAL A 186 44.84 24.79 -19.70
C VAL A 186 44.45 23.41 -19.18
N SER A 187 44.98 22.36 -19.80
CA SER A 187 44.80 20.98 -19.36
C SER A 187 46.00 20.53 -18.52
N TYR A 188 45.74 19.74 -17.49
CA TYR A 188 46.74 19.25 -16.55
C TYR A 188 46.63 17.74 -16.35
N LEU A 189 47.78 17.10 -16.19
CA LEU A 189 47.93 15.75 -15.67
C LEU A 189 48.17 15.84 -14.16
N ILE A 190 47.26 15.27 -13.38
CA ILE A 190 47.38 15.20 -11.92
C ILE A 190 47.80 13.79 -11.56
N ILE A 191 48.91 13.68 -10.84
CA ILE A 191 49.44 12.43 -10.33
C ILE A 191 49.46 12.53 -8.80
N MET A 192 48.87 11.56 -8.11
CA MET A 192 48.83 11.51 -6.65
C MET A 192 49.27 10.15 -6.13
N ASP A 193 50.24 10.13 -5.23
CA ASP A 193 50.60 8.91 -4.49
C ASP A 193 49.59 8.64 -3.37
N TYR A 194 49.04 7.43 -3.34
CA TYR A 194 48.04 7.04 -2.34
C TYR A 194 48.61 6.89 -0.93
N TYR A 195 49.91 6.58 -0.79
CA TYR A 195 50.56 6.44 0.51
C TYR A 195 50.91 7.80 1.14
N SER A 196 51.81 8.54 0.51
CA SER A 196 52.36 9.80 1.01
C SER A 196 51.45 11.01 0.81
N LYS A 197 50.43 10.88 -0.06
CA LYS A 197 49.60 11.99 -0.56
C LYS A 197 50.40 13.06 -1.32
N TRP A 198 51.61 12.73 -1.76
CA TRP A 198 52.37 13.58 -2.67
C TRP A 198 51.60 13.76 -3.98
N MET A 199 51.55 15.00 -4.47
CA MET A 199 50.85 15.37 -5.69
C MET A 199 51.81 16.07 -6.66
N GLU A 200 51.71 15.70 -7.92
CA GLU A 200 52.39 16.35 -9.03
C GLU A 200 51.35 16.81 -10.06
N ILE A 201 51.49 18.04 -10.54
CA ILE A 201 50.58 18.67 -11.49
C ILE A 201 51.42 19.14 -12.69
N ILE A 202 51.13 18.58 -13.86
CA ILE A 202 51.91 18.81 -15.07
C ILE A 202 50.99 19.38 -16.14
N GLU A 203 51.37 20.53 -16.71
CA GLU A 203 50.64 21.12 -17.82
C GLU A 203 50.79 20.26 -19.10
N LEU A 204 49.67 20.09 -19.80
CA LEU A 204 49.54 19.33 -21.04
C LEU A 204 49.22 20.26 -22.21
N ALA A 205 49.89 20.03 -23.35
CA ALA A 205 49.52 20.71 -24.59
C ALA A 205 48.15 20.24 -25.13
N ASN A 206 47.83 18.96 -24.91
CA ASN A 206 46.55 18.34 -25.28
C ASN A 206 46.32 17.06 -24.44
N LYS A 207 45.13 16.46 -24.54
CA LYS A 207 44.76 15.25 -23.79
C LYS A 207 45.00 13.93 -24.55
N CYS A 208 45.75 13.96 -25.65
CA CYS A 208 46.06 12.76 -26.40
C CYS A 208 47.01 11.87 -25.59
N ALA A 209 46.93 10.56 -25.84
CA ALA A 209 47.67 9.56 -25.08
C ALA A 209 49.19 9.73 -25.18
N ASP A 210 49.70 10.19 -26.33
CA ASP A 210 51.12 10.43 -26.57
C ASP A 210 51.70 11.54 -25.68
N GLU A 211 50.98 12.65 -25.53
CA GLU A 211 51.38 13.74 -24.63
C GLU A 211 51.36 13.26 -23.18
N VAL A 212 50.28 12.58 -22.76
CA VAL A 212 50.16 12.04 -21.40
C VAL A 212 51.27 11.04 -21.09
N ILE A 213 51.56 10.10 -21.98
CA ILE A 213 52.65 9.11 -21.81
C ILE A 213 54.02 9.80 -21.72
N THR A 214 54.23 10.87 -22.49
CA THR A 214 55.50 11.61 -22.49
C THR A 214 55.71 12.36 -21.18
N LYS A 215 54.64 12.94 -20.63
CA LYS A 215 54.68 13.70 -19.36
C LYS A 215 54.67 12.83 -18.12
N PHE A 216 54.30 11.56 -18.24
CA PHE A 216 54.21 10.60 -17.14
C PHE A 216 55.53 9.87 -16.82
N LYS A 217 56.56 10.02 -17.67
CA LYS A 217 57.85 9.30 -17.57
C LYS A 217 58.84 9.94 -16.61
#